data_AF-A0A6B0V6G3-F1
#
_entry.id   AF-A0A6B0V6G3-F1
#
_cell.length_a   1.000
_cell.length_b   1.000
_cell.length_c   1.000
_cell.angle_alpha   90.00
_cell.angle_beta   90.00
_cell.angle_gamma   90.00
#
_symmetry.space_group_name_H-M   'P 1'
#
loop_
_entity.id
_entity.type
_entity.pdbx_description
1 polymer ?
#
loop_
_entity_poly.entity_id
_entity_poly.type
_entity_poly.pdbx_seq_one_letter_code
_entity_poly.pdbx_strand_id
1 'polypeptide(L)'
;MVSPYVSIAAVQVALVSMLKAAGVEPDGMVGHSLGEVGCGFADGGLTAEQAVLCAYWRGRCTELGNLPKGAMAAVGLTWEQAKQRCRNGVIPACHNAEDSVTVSGPAEAVAQLVAQLKAENVFAREVNSLGVAFHSHYMQPIGPALQEALEKVLPEAHPRTERWISSSVPQSRWGEPLARKCSAAYHVNNMLSPVLFREALEHVPKDAIVVEIAPHCLLQAILRRALGPKATCLGLMKRDVADVPAFFLTSLGKLHAHGVPLQLEP
;
A
#
# COMPACT_ATOMS: atom_id res chain seq x y z
N MET A 1 -8.10 -7.90 -14.09
CA MET A 1 -7.18 -7.32 -13.07
C MET A 1 -7.18 -5.79 -13.03
N VAL A 2 -7.46 -5.08 -14.12
CA VAL A 2 -7.35 -3.60 -14.20
C VAL A 2 -8.27 -2.84 -13.23
N SER A 3 -9.56 -3.19 -13.20
CA SER A 3 -10.59 -2.46 -12.45
C SER A 3 -10.22 -2.14 -10.98
N PRO A 4 -9.80 -3.11 -10.13
CA PRO A 4 -9.45 -2.80 -8.74
C PRO A 4 -8.26 -1.84 -8.61
N TYR A 5 -7.22 -1.97 -9.44
CA TYR A 5 -6.07 -1.07 -9.42
C TYR A 5 -6.49 0.37 -9.71
N VAL A 6 -7.20 0.57 -10.82
CA VAL A 6 -7.65 1.89 -11.27
C VAL A 6 -8.62 2.51 -10.26
N SER A 7 -9.56 1.72 -9.74
CA SER A 7 -10.56 2.22 -8.78
C SER A 7 -9.91 2.67 -7.48
N ILE A 8 -8.96 1.90 -6.95
CA ILE A 8 -8.22 2.29 -5.73
C ILE A 8 -7.42 3.56 -5.98
N ALA A 9 -6.64 3.62 -7.06
CA ALA A 9 -5.80 4.79 -7.35
C ALA A 9 -6.64 6.05 -7.60
N ALA A 10 -7.74 5.95 -8.36
CA ALA A 10 -8.64 7.07 -8.60
C ALA A 10 -9.26 7.61 -7.30
N VAL A 11 -9.70 6.73 -6.40
CA VAL A 11 -10.21 7.14 -5.09
C VAL A 11 -9.11 7.76 -4.24
N GLN A 12 -7.89 7.23 -4.24
CA GLN A 12 -6.77 7.81 -3.51
C GLN A 12 -6.41 9.21 -4.02
N VAL A 13 -6.35 9.39 -5.33
CA VAL A 13 -6.16 10.70 -5.97
C VAL A 13 -7.27 11.67 -5.54
N ALA A 14 -8.54 11.25 -5.59
CA ALA A 14 -9.66 12.09 -5.18
C ALA A 14 -9.59 12.47 -3.70
N LEU A 15 -9.31 11.53 -2.80
CA LEU A 15 -9.18 11.79 -1.37
C LEU A 15 -8.02 12.74 -1.04
N VAL A 16 -6.86 12.57 -1.68
CA VAL A 16 -5.72 13.50 -1.54
C VAL A 16 -6.11 14.88 -2.04
N SER A 17 -6.76 14.98 -3.20
CA SER A 17 -7.22 16.27 -3.74
C SER A 17 -8.23 16.96 -2.82
N MET A 18 -9.15 16.20 -2.21
CA MET A 18 -10.12 16.73 -1.25
C MET A 18 -9.45 17.23 0.04
N LEU A 19 -8.44 16.53 0.55
CA LEU A 19 -7.65 17.01 1.69
C LEU A 19 -6.89 18.30 1.36
N LYS A 20 -6.24 18.36 0.18
CA LYS A 20 -5.56 19.57 -0.28
C LYS A 20 -6.52 20.73 -0.46
N ALA A 21 -7.70 20.50 -1.04
CA ALA A 21 -8.76 21.50 -1.16
C ALA A 21 -9.26 22.00 0.21
N ALA A 22 -9.25 21.13 1.22
CA ALA A 22 -9.54 21.50 2.61
C ALA A 22 -8.33 22.13 3.34
N GLY A 23 -7.24 22.46 2.65
CA GLY A 23 -6.03 23.06 3.22
C GLY A 23 -5.16 22.11 4.05
N VAL A 24 -5.36 20.79 3.93
CA VAL A 24 -4.59 19.78 4.67
C VAL A 24 -3.41 19.29 3.82
N GLU A 25 -2.20 19.57 4.31
CA GLU A 25 -0.94 19.08 3.72
C GLU A 25 -0.26 18.07 4.66
N PRO A 26 0.32 16.97 4.14
CA PRO A 26 1.00 15.99 4.98
C PRO A 26 2.43 16.44 5.35
N ASP A 27 2.78 16.26 6.63
CA ASP A 27 4.17 16.34 7.10
C ASP A 27 5.01 15.14 6.63
N GLY A 28 4.36 13.99 6.46
CA GLY A 28 4.98 12.74 6.02
C GLY A 28 3.95 11.78 5.41
N MET A 29 4.42 10.83 4.60
CA MET A 29 3.58 9.84 3.95
C MET A 29 4.27 8.48 3.82
N VAL A 30 3.47 7.42 3.97
CA VAL A 30 3.88 6.02 3.80
C VAL A 30 2.85 5.33 2.92
N GLY A 31 3.30 4.66 1.87
CA GLY A 31 2.43 3.83 1.04
C GLY A 31 2.46 2.37 1.47
N HIS A 32 1.38 1.63 1.22
CA HIS A 32 1.36 0.18 1.32
C HIS A 32 1.05 -0.39 -0.06
N SER A 33 2.00 -1.13 -0.65
CA SER A 33 1.84 -1.73 -1.99
C SER A 33 1.43 -0.67 -3.04
N LEU A 34 0.27 -0.83 -3.69
CA LEU A 34 -0.34 0.10 -4.64
C LEU A 34 -0.50 1.51 -4.06
N GLY A 35 -0.63 1.65 -2.74
CA GLY A 35 -0.72 2.96 -2.08
C GLY A 35 0.50 3.86 -2.33
N GLU A 36 1.65 3.31 -2.71
CA GLU A 36 2.80 4.13 -3.14
C GLU A 36 2.55 4.93 -4.44
N VAL A 37 1.58 4.53 -5.26
CA VAL A 37 1.09 5.37 -6.38
C VAL A 37 0.35 6.60 -5.86
N GLY A 38 -0.48 6.43 -4.82
CA GLY A 38 -1.13 7.54 -4.12
C GLY A 38 -0.11 8.48 -3.45
N CYS A 39 0.95 7.94 -2.87
CA CYS A 39 2.07 8.75 -2.34
C CYS A 39 2.77 9.54 -3.44
N GLY A 40 3.04 8.93 -4.60
CA GLY A 40 3.64 9.64 -5.74
C GLY A 40 2.81 10.86 -6.17
N PHE A 41 1.48 10.75 -6.17
CA PHE A 41 0.59 11.89 -6.41
C PHE A 41 0.61 12.92 -5.27
N ALA A 42 0.53 12.48 -4.01
CA ALA A 42 0.54 13.36 -2.85
C ALA A 42 1.84 14.18 -2.73
N ASP A 43 2.97 13.54 -3.01
CA ASP A 43 4.33 14.12 -3.01
C ASP A 43 4.58 15.08 -4.18
N GLY A 44 3.71 15.07 -5.20
CA GLY A 44 3.85 15.87 -6.42
C GLY A 44 4.74 15.23 -7.49
N GLY A 45 5.14 13.97 -7.31
CA GLY A 45 5.94 13.21 -8.28
C GLY A 45 5.13 12.61 -9.43
N LEU A 46 3.80 12.57 -9.32
CA LEU A 46 2.87 12.12 -10.35
C LEU A 46 1.74 13.14 -10.52
N THR A 47 1.28 13.35 -11.75
CA THR A 47 -0.03 13.95 -12.00
C THR A 47 -1.17 12.96 -11.66
N ALA A 48 -2.40 13.45 -11.55
CA ALA A 48 -3.57 12.59 -11.34
C ALA A 48 -3.72 11.55 -12.48
N GLU A 49 -3.51 11.98 -13.73
CA GLU A 49 -3.54 11.11 -14.90
C GLU A 49 -2.45 10.03 -14.81
N GLN A 50 -1.21 10.42 -14.50
CA GLN A 50 -0.09 9.49 -14.38
C GLN A 50 -0.30 8.47 -13.26
N ALA A 51 -0.87 8.88 -12.12
CA ALA A 51 -1.20 7.96 -11.03
C ALA A 51 -2.22 6.90 -11.47
N VAL A 52 -3.29 7.33 -12.16
CA VAL A 52 -4.31 6.40 -12.66
C VAL A 52 -3.77 5.50 -13.77
N LEU A 53 -2.98 6.04 -14.71
CA LEU A 53 -2.35 5.25 -15.78
C LEU A 53 -1.29 4.27 -15.24
N CYS A 54 -0.53 4.66 -14.20
CA CYS A 54 0.40 3.76 -13.53
C CYS A 54 -0.36 2.57 -12.93
N ALA A 55 -1.46 2.81 -12.23
CA ALA A 55 -2.32 1.75 -11.70
C ALA A 55 -2.95 0.89 -12.81
N TYR A 56 -3.42 1.52 -13.90
CA TYR A 56 -3.94 0.82 -15.08
C TYR A 56 -2.92 -0.18 -15.64
N TRP A 57 -1.69 0.26 -15.92
CA TRP A 57 -0.67 -0.61 -16.51
C TRP A 57 -0.20 -1.70 -15.56
N ARG A 58 -0.12 -1.43 -14.24
CA ARG A 58 0.13 -2.49 -13.25
C ARG A 58 -0.93 -3.60 -13.34
N GLY A 59 -2.21 -3.22 -13.39
CA GLY A 59 -3.30 -4.16 -13.56
C GLY A 59 -3.28 -4.88 -14.91
N ARG A 60 -3.00 -4.16 -16.01
CA ARG A 60 -3.01 -4.69 -17.37
C ARG A 60 -1.86 -5.66 -17.63
N CYS A 61 -0.64 -5.31 -17.20
CA CYS A 61 0.52 -6.20 -17.29
C CYS A 61 0.33 -7.46 -16.44
N THR A 62 -0.33 -7.36 -15.27
CA THR A 62 -0.69 -8.54 -14.47
C THR A 62 -1.65 -9.46 -15.22
N GLU A 63 -2.67 -8.89 -15.87
CA GLU A 63 -3.66 -9.64 -16.65
C GLU A 63 -3.05 -10.36 -17.86
N LEU A 64 -2.15 -9.68 -18.57
CA LEU A 64 -1.48 -10.20 -19.76
C LEU A 64 -0.29 -11.11 -19.44
N GLY A 65 0.23 -11.07 -18.21
CA GLY A 65 1.44 -11.76 -17.80
C GLY A 65 1.33 -13.29 -17.71
N ASN A 66 0.13 -13.85 -17.89
CA ASN A 66 -0.15 -15.30 -17.81
C ASN A 66 0.50 -15.97 -16.59
N LEU A 67 0.37 -15.32 -15.42
CA LEU A 67 1.01 -15.76 -14.20
C LEU A 67 0.39 -17.07 -13.69
N PRO A 68 1.19 -17.95 -13.04
CA PRO A 68 0.64 -19.10 -12.33
C PRO A 68 -0.40 -18.69 -11.29
N LYS A 69 -1.41 -19.54 -11.07
CA LYS A 69 -2.44 -19.29 -10.06
C LYS A 69 -1.82 -19.16 -8.66
N GLY A 70 -1.84 -17.95 -8.14
CA GLY A 70 -1.33 -17.59 -6.83
C GLY A 70 -2.43 -17.24 -5.83
N ALA A 71 -2.03 -16.97 -4.59
CA ALA A 71 -2.87 -16.40 -3.56
C ALA A 71 -2.03 -15.62 -2.55
N MET A 72 -2.71 -14.87 -1.70
CA MET A 72 -2.10 -14.19 -0.56
C MET A 72 -2.94 -14.41 0.71
N ALA A 73 -2.29 -14.44 1.87
CA ALA A 73 -2.98 -14.53 3.15
C ALA A 73 -2.30 -13.68 4.22
N ALA A 74 -3.09 -12.97 5.03
CA ALA A 74 -2.61 -12.33 6.24
C ALA A 74 -2.51 -13.37 7.36
N VAL A 75 -1.35 -13.44 8.01
CA VAL A 75 -1.03 -14.41 9.06
C VAL A 75 -0.52 -13.70 10.32
N GLY A 76 -0.89 -14.23 11.47
CA GLY A 76 -0.53 -13.75 12.80
C GLY A 76 0.84 -14.27 13.23
N LEU A 77 1.88 -13.96 12.46
CA LEU A 77 3.26 -14.40 12.68
C LEU A 77 4.19 -13.20 12.61
N THR A 78 5.34 -13.29 13.28
CA THR A 78 6.45 -12.38 13.01
C THR A 78 7.07 -12.64 11.64
N TRP A 79 7.84 -11.69 11.09
CA TRP A 79 8.54 -11.87 9.82
C TRP A 79 9.50 -13.08 9.85
N GLU A 80 10.23 -13.27 10.94
CA GLU A 80 11.14 -14.41 11.12
C GLU A 80 10.39 -15.74 11.20
N GLN A 81 9.27 -15.79 11.95
CA GLN A 81 8.42 -16.96 12.00
C GLN A 81 7.83 -17.27 10.62
N ALA A 82 7.36 -16.26 9.89
CA ALA A 82 6.84 -16.45 8.53
C ALA A 82 7.91 -17.04 7.60
N LYS A 83 9.15 -16.53 7.62
CA LYS A 83 10.27 -17.13 6.87
C LYS A 83 10.49 -18.61 7.23
N GLN A 84 10.40 -18.95 8.52
CA GLN A 84 10.58 -20.32 8.99
C GLN A 84 9.39 -21.23 8.68
N ARG A 85 8.18 -20.71 8.49
CA ARG A 85 6.94 -21.50 8.27
C ARG A 85 6.59 -21.63 6.78
N CYS A 86 6.95 -20.65 5.97
CA CYS A 86 6.73 -20.66 4.52
C CYS A 86 7.50 -21.79 3.83
N ARG A 87 6.80 -22.57 2.99
CA ARG A 87 7.33 -23.72 2.23
C ARG A 87 6.68 -23.75 0.85
N ASN A 88 7.18 -24.62 -0.04
CA ASN A 88 6.56 -24.91 -1.34
C ASN A 88 6.26 -23.66 -2.19
N GLY A 89 7.21 -22.71 -2.22
CA GLY A 89 7.09 -21.47 -3.00
C GLY A 89 6.32 -20.34 -2.33
N VAL A 90 5.70 -20.56 -1.15
CA VAL A 90 5.15 -19.47 -0.34
C VAL A 90 6.30 -18.65 0.25
N ILE A 91 6.15 -17.33 0.29
CA ILE A 91 7.10 -16.40 0.90
C ILE A 91 6.38 -15.32 1.73
N PRO A 92 7.04 -14.72 2.73
CA PRO A 92 6.61 -13.45 3.31
C PRO A 92 6.68 -12.32 2.26
N ALA A 93 5.63 -11.52 2.17
CA ALA A 93 5.44 -10.53 1.10
C ALA A 93 5.15 -9.12 1.62
N CYS A 94 4.39 -8.98 2.72
CA CYS A 94 4.15 -7.69 3.37
C CYS A 94 4.42 -7.80 4.87
N HIS A 95 5.33 -7.00 5.40
CA HIS A 95 5.57 -6.88 6.84
C HIS A 95 4.66 -5.76 7.36
N ASN A 96 3.48 -6.11 7.87
CA ASN A 96 2.45 -5.12 8.20
C ASN A 96 2.62 -4.59 9.64
N ALA A 97 2.90 -5.49 10.58
CA ALA A 97 3.18 -5.18 11.98
C ALA A 97 4.08 -6.27 12.59
N GLU A 98 4.41 -6.15 13.86
CA GLU A 98 5.31 -7.09 14.53
C GLU A 98 4.87 -8.55 14.46
N ASP A 99 3.58 -8.78 14.61
CA ASP A 99 2.91 -10.09 14.59
C ASP A 99 1.91 -10.20 13.43
N SER A 100 2.10 -9.40 12.37
CA SER A 100 1.20 -9.39 11.22
C SER A 100 1.97 -9.34 9.90
N VAL A 101 1.93 -10.44 9.17
CA VAL A 101 2.60 -10.60 7.88
C VAL A 101 1.59 -11.04 6.82
N THR A 102 1.71 -10.55 5.60
CA THR A 102 1.03 -11.15 4.45
C THR A 102 2.00 -12.09 3.75
N VAL A 103 1.61 -13.36 3.58
CA VAL A 103 2.33 -14.34 2.77
C VAL A 103 1.76 -14.40 1.35
N SER A 104 2.58 -14.81 0.40
CA SER A 104 2.27 -14.82 -1.03
C SER A 104 2.91 -16.04 -1.71
N GLY A 105 2.21 -16.70 -2.62
CA GLY A 105 2.75 -17.87 -3.33
C GLY A 105 1.70 -18.65 -4.11
N PRO A 106 1.98 -19.90 -4.51
CA PRO A 106 1.03 -20.77 -5.20
C PRO A 106 -0.26 -20.95 -4.39
N ALA A 107 -1.41 -20.91 -5.06
CA ALA A 107 -2.71 -20.88 -4.37
C ALA A 107 -2.92 -22.07 -3.42
N GLU A 108 -2.57 -23.29 -3.86
CA GLU A 108 -2.73 -24.50 -3.05
C GLU A 108 -1.80 -24.51 -1.83
N ALA A 109 -0.55 -24.06 -1.99
CA ALA A 109 0.42 -24.01 -0.90
C ALA A 109 0.04 -22.94 0.15
N VAL A 110 -0.48 -21.80 -0.29
CA VAL A 110 -1.02 -20.78 0.62
C VAL A 110 -2.24 -21.32 1.39
N ALA A 111 -3.16 -22.01 0.72
CA ALA A 111 -4.32 -22.60 1.37
C ALA A 111 -3.93 -23.66 2.42
N GLN A 112 -2.92 -24.49 2.12
CA GLN A 112 -2.37 -25.47 3.07
C GLN A 112 -1.76 -24.79 4.30
N LEU A 113 -0.94 -23.75 4.11
CA LEU A 113 -0.35 -22.98 5.21
C LEU A 113 -1.44 -22.33 6.07
N VAL A 114 -2.48 -21.74 5.45
CA VAL A 114 -3.62 -21.15 6.17
C VAL A 114 -4.34 -22.21 7.02
N ALA A 115 -4.61 -23.39 6.46
CA ALA A 115 -5.26 -24.48 7.18
C ALA A 115 -4.42 -24.97 8.37
N GLN A 116 -3.11 -25.12 8.17
CA GLN A 116 -2.17 -25.50 9.23
C GLN A 116 -2.16 -24.46 10.36
N LEU A 117 -2.00 -23.18 10.04
CA LEU A 117 -1.97 -22.12 11.05
C LEU A 117 -3.28 -22.04 11.84
N LYS A 118 -4.43 -22.21 11.17
CA LYS A 118 -5.73 -22.27 11.86
C LYS A 118 -5.83 -23.47 12.81
N ALA A 119 -5.32 -24.64 12.43
CA ALA A 119 -5.30 -25.81 13.30
C ALA A 119 -4.42 -25.60 14.55
N GLU A 120 -3.42 -24.72 14.45
CA GLU A 120 -2.55 -24.30 15.55
C GLU A 120 -3.09 -23.09 16.34
N ASN A 121 -4.33 -22.65 16.07
CA ASN A 121 -4.94 -21.43 16.65
C ASN A 121 -4.18 -20.13 16.35
N VAL A 122 -3.40 -20.10 15.26
CA VAL A 122 -2.75 -18.88 14.75
C VAL A 122 -3.68 -18.19 13.76
N PHE A 123 -3.78 -16.85 13.85
CA PHE A 123 -4.58 -16.08 12.90
C PHE A 123 -4.09 -16.32 11.45
N ALA A 124 -4.99 -16.69 10.56
CA ALA A 124 -4.71 -16.79 9.14
C ALA A 124 -5.99 -16.52 8.33
N ARG A 125 -5.94 -15.53 7.45
CA ARG A 125 -7.07 -15.13 6.61
C ARG A 125 -6.60 -14.81 5.20
N GLU A 126 -7.22 -15.45 4.22
CA GLU A 126 -6.95 -15.13 2.81
C GLU A 126 -7.29 -13.67 2.49
N VAL A 127 -6.48 -13.10 1.59
CA VAL A 127 -6.69 -11.77 1.02
C VAL A 127 -7.14 -11.96 -0.41
N ASN A 128 -8.18 -11.23 -0.83
CA ASN A 128 -8.63 -11.30 -2.22
C ASN A 128 -7.59 -10.66 -3.15
N SER A 129 -6.71 -11.49 -3.70
CA SER A 129 -5.66 -11.10 -4.66
C SER A 129 -6.01 -11.47 -6.10
N LEU A 130 -7.27 -11.88 -6.36
CA LEU A 130 -7.74 -12.32 -7.68
C LEU A 130 -6.86 -13.39 -8.32
N GLY A 131 -6.33 -14.32 -7.52
CA GLY A 131 -5.50 -15.42 -8.00
C GLY A 131 -4.05 -15.04 -8.29
N VAL A 132 -3.56 -13.92 -7.78
CA VAL A 132 -2.19 -13.43 -8.00
C VAL A 132 -1.37 -13.46 -6.71
N ALA A 133 -0.10 -13.84 -6.83
CA ALA A 133 0.89 -13.83 -5.74
C ALA A 133 1.74 -12.54 -5.79
N PHE A 134 1.17 -11.39 -5.38
CA PHE A 134 1.89 -10.11 -5.41
C PHE A 134 3.10 -10.07 -4.48
N HIS A 135 4.03 -9.15 -4.77
CA HIS A 135 5.24 -8.91 -3.96
C HIS A 135 6.07 -10.18 -3.77
N SER A 136 6.19 -10.94 -4.85
CA SER A 136 6.92 -12.20 -4.89
C SER A 136 7.68 -12.36 -6.21
N HIS A 137 8.56 -13.35 -6.25
CA HIS A 137 9.29 -13.71 -7.48
C HIS A 137 8.35 -14.11 -8.62
N TYR A 138 7.12 -14.55 -8.34
CA TYR A 138 6.11 -14.83 -9.38
C TYR A 138 5.73 -13.61 -10.20
N MET A 139 6.00 -12.39 -9.71
CA MET A 139 5.77 -11.15 -10.46
C MET A 139 6.94 -10.81 -11.41
N GLN A 140 8.11 -11.47 -11.32
CA GLN A 140 9.27 -11.12 -12.16
C GLN A 140 8.97 -11.10 -13.68
N PRO A 141 8.20 -12.05 -14.26
CA PRO A 141 7.91 -12.06 -15.69
C PRO A 141 7.19 -10.81 -16.21
N ILE A 142 6.44 -10.10 -15.37
CA ILE A 142 5.73 -8.87 -15.79
C ILE A 142 6.62 -7.62 -15.77
N GLY A 143 7.78 -7.68 -15.10
CA GLY A 143 8.66 -6.53 -14.87
C GLY A 143 9.04 -5.78 -16.16
N PRO A 144 9.56 -6.47 -17.20
CA PRO A 144 9.95 -5.81 -18.45
C PRO A 144 8.80 -5.10 -19.16
N ALA A 145 7.65 -5.76 -19.31
CA ALA A 145 6.48 -5.18 -19.97
C ALA A 145 5.91 -3.99 -19.18
N LEU A 146 5.92 -4.07 -17.85
CA LEU A 146 5.50 -2.96 -16.99
C LEU A 146 6.49 -1.79 -17.07
N GLN A 147 7.79 -2.06 -17.09
CA GLN A 147 8.82 -1.02 -17.25
C GLN A 147 8.59 -0.22 -18.54
N GLU A 148 8.46 -0.92 -19.68
CA GLU A 148 8.25 -0.27 -20.98
C GLU A 148 6.96 0.57 -21.00
N ALA A 149 5.88 0.07 -20.42
CA ALA A 149 4.62 0.80 -20.35
C ALA A 149 4.74 2.05 -19.45
N LEU A 150 5.38 1.93 -18.29
CA LEU A 150 5.52 3.03 -17.34
C LEU A 150 6.51 4.09 -17.79
N GLU A 151 7.55 3.77 -18.58
CA GLU A 151 8.44 4.77 -19.17
C GLU A 151 7.69 5.70 -20.14
N LYS A 152 6.65 5.20 -20.81
CA LYS A 152 5.78 6.02 -21.69
C LYS A 152 4.84 6.93 -20.88
N VAL A 153 4.39 6.46 -19.70
CA VAL A 153 3.54 7.25 -18.80
C VAL A 153 4.35 8.28 -18.01
N LEU A 154 5.58 7.92 -17.65
CA LEU A 154 6.51 8.68 -16.81
C LEU A 154 7.78 9.01 -17.61
N PRO A 155 7.69 9.85 -18.67
CA PRO A 155 8.84 10.17 -19.50
C PRO A 155 9.92 10.93 -18.73
N GLU A 156 9.53 11.66 -17.68
CA GLU A 156 10.43 12.36 -16.77
C GLU A 156 10.23 11.85 -15.34
N ALA A 157 11.34 11.53 -14.68
CA ALA A 157 11.33 11.05 -13.30
C ALA A 157 11.54 12.23 -12.33
N HIS A 158 10.53 12.51 -11.51
CA HIS A 158 10.59 13.57 -10.51
C HIS A 158 11.31 13.11 -9.23
N PRO A 159 12.10 13.97 -8.57
CA PRO A 159 12.67 13.66 -7.25
C PRO A 159 11.58 13.37 -6.22
N ARG A 160 11.77 12.34 -5.39
CA ARG A 160 10.93 12.10 -4.21
C ARG A 160 11.36 13.05 -3.09
N THR A 161 10.42 13.64 -2.37
CA THR A 161 10.77 14.43 -1.19
C THR A 161 11.06 13.54 0.02
N GLU A 162 11.74 14.09 1.03
CA GLU A 162 12.03 13.38 2.28
C GLU A 162 10.76 13.06 3.09
N ARG A 163 9.63 13.69 2.78
CA ARG A 163 8.33 13.39 3.40
C ARG A 163 7.82 12.00 3.03
N TRP A 164 8.24 11.43 1.90
CA TRP A 164 7.81 10.11 1.45
C TRP A 164 8.80 9.02 1.89
N ILE A 165 8.39 8.27 2.92
CA ILE A 165 9.10 7.08 3.36
C ILE A 165 8.73 5.89 2.46
N SER A 166 9.73 5.31 1.79
CA SER A 166 9.51 4.17 0.88
C SER A 166 9.22 2.91 1.68
N SER A 167 8.19 2.17 1.27
CA SER A 167 7.91 0.82 1.77
C SER A 167 8.35 -0.27 0.79
N SER A 168 9.01 0.08 -0.31
CA SER A 168 9.41 -0.88 -1.36
C SER A 168 10.92 -0.98 -1.56
N VAL A 169 11.68 -0.06 -0.96
CA VAL A 169 13.13 -0.07 -0.94
C VAL A 169 13.59 -0.09 0.52
N PRO A 170 14.50 -1.01 0.92
CA PRO A 170 15.05 -1.01 2.27
C PRO A 170 15.73 0.31 2.62
N GLN A 171 15.63 0.74 3.89
CA GLN A 171 16.18 2.01 4.36
C GLN A 171 17.66 2.22 4.01
N SER A 172 18.47 1.17 4.09
CA SER A 172 19.90 1.21 3.74
C SER A 172 20.18 1.61 2.28
N ARG A 173 19.15 1.56 1.41
CA ARG A 173 19.24 1.84 -0.02
C ARG A 173 18.47 3.09 -0.44
N TRP A 174 17.93 3.88 0.50
CA TRP A 174 17.19 5.11 0.15
C TRP A 174 18.04 6.18 -0.55
N GLY A 175 19.37 6.17 -0.34
CA GLY A 175 20.30 7.06 -1.05
C GLY A 175 20.58 6.65 -2.49
N GLU A 176 20.17 5.46 -2.93
CA GLU A 176 20.44 4.95 -4.28
C GLU A 176 19.55 5.64 -5.34
N PRO A 177 20.01 5.74 -6.61
CA PRO A 177 19.24 6.37 -7.68
C PRO A 177 17.80 5.87 -7.83
N LEU A 178 17.58 4.56 -7.61
CA LEU A 178 16.25 3.94 -7.66
C LEU A 178 15.26 4.60 -6.68
N ALA A 179 15.70 4.85 -5.44
CA ALA A 179 14.85 5.38 -4.38
C ALA A 179 14.73 6.91 -4.40
N ARG A 180 15.62 7.62 -5.10
CA ARG A 180 15.60 9.10 -5.10
C ARG A 180 14.53 9.71 -6.01
N LYS A 181 13.94 8.92 -6.92
CA LYS A 181 12.99 9.43 -7.93
C LYS A 181 11.71 8.61 -8.00
N CYS A 182 10.58 9.31 -8.19
CA CYS A 182 9.31 8.73 -8.55
C CYS A 182 9.37 8.39 -10.05
N SER A 183 9.86 7.18 -10.34
CA SER A 183 10.20 6.73 -11.69
C SER A 183 9.45 5.45 -12.05
N ALA A 184 9.42 5.11 -13.35
CA ALA A 184 8.94 3.81 -13.82
C ALA A 184 9.64 2.66 -13.08
N ALA A 185 10.98 2.72 -12.97
CA ALA A 185 11.77 1.72 -12.27
C ALA A 185 11.40 1.58 -10.78
N TYR A 186 11.10 2.69 -10.09
CA TYR A 186 10.64 2.65 -8.70
C TYR A 186 9.29 1.91 -8.57
N HIS A 187 8.32 2.23 -9.44
CA HIS A 187 7.00 1.60 -9.41
C HIS A 187 7.04 0.12 -9.83
N VAL A 188 7.93 -0.27 -10.76
CA VAL A 188 8.20 -1.68 -11.07
C VAL A 188 8.80 -2.37 -9.85
N ASN A 189 9.84 -1.80 -9.22
CA ASN A 189 10.43 -2.35 -8.00
C ASN A 189 9.37 -2.59 -6.91
N ASN A 190 8.48 -1.61 -6.68
CA ASN A 190 7.39 -1.76 -5.71
C ASN A 190 6.52 -3.00 -5.96
N MET A 191 6.28 -3.37 -7.21
CA MET A 191 5.46 -4.54 -7.55
C MET A 191 6.19 -5.88 -7.35
N LEU A 192 7.51 -5.87 -7.50
CA LEU A 192 8.36 -7.06 -7.47
C LEU A 192 8.95 -7.34 -6.08
N SER A 193 9.07 -6.30 -5.25
CA SER A 193 9.70 -6.35 -3.93
C SER A 193 8.68 -6.50 -2.80
N PRO A 194 9.10 -7.03 -1.64
CA PRO A 194 8.28 -7.04 -0.43
C PRO A 194 7.85 -5.63 0.02
N VAL A 195 6.73 -5.56 0.72
CA VAL A 195 6.24 -4.33 1.36
C VAL A 195 6.77 -4.25 2.80
N LEU A 196 7.69 -3.32 3.03
CA LEU A 196 8.36 -3.04 4.32
C LEU A 196 7.55 -2.00 5.12
N PHE A 197 6.27 -2.29 5.39
CA PHE A 197 5.35 -1.32 5.96
C PHE A 197 5.63 -1.06 7.45
N ARG A 198 5.90 -2.11 8.23
CA ARG A 198 6.30 -1.97 9.64
C ARG A 198 7.53 -1.08 9.76
N GLU A 199 8.56 -1.34 8.97
CA GLU A 199 9.80 -0.59 8.96
C GLU A 199 9.54 0.88 8.61
N ALA A 200 8.69 1.16 7.63
CA ALA A 200 8.32 2.53 7.29
C ALA A 200 7.54 3.23 8.43
N LEU A 201 6.70 2.50 9.17
CA LEU A 201 5.96 3.05 10.30
C LEU A 201 6.85 3.41 11.51
N GLU A 202 8.05 2.83 11.63
CA GLU A 202 9.00 3.18 12.70
C GLU A 202 9.48 4.65 12.61
N HIS A 203 9.32 5.27 11.43
CA HIS A 203 9.64 6.68 11.20
C HIS A 203 8.49 7.64 11.53
N VAL A 204 7.30 7.13 11.85
CA VAL A 204 6.14 7.96 12.19
C VAL A 204 6.25 8.41 13.66
N PRO A 205 6.12 9.73 13.97
CA PRO A 205 6.13 10.22 15.34
C PRO A 205 5.05 9.56 16.21
N LYS A 206 5.36 9.33 17.49
CA LYS A 206 4.49 8.57 18.42
C LYS A 206 3.14 9.25 18.68
N ASP A 207 3.06 10.56 18.54
CA ASP A 207 1.89 11.41 18.72
C ASP A 207 1.29 11.91 17.40
N ALA A 208 1.70 11.33 16.27
CA ALA A 208 1.22 11.72 14.95
C ALA A 208 -0.29 11.51 14.76
N ILE A 209 -0.88 12.36 13.93
CA ILE A 209 -2.20 12.15 13.36
C ILE A 209 -2.02 11.47 12.00
N VAL A 210 -2.49 10.23 11.88
CA VAL A 210 -2.33 9.39 10.70
C VAL A 210 -3.67 9.20 10.00
N VAL A 211 -3.72 9.59 8.73
CA VAL A 211 -4.91 9.51 7.88
C VAL A 211 -4.74 8.40 6.86
N GLU A 212 -5.63 7.42 6.90
CA GLU A 212 -5.66 6.34 5.92
C GLU A 212 -6.43 6.76 4.66
N ILE A 213 -5.68 6.91 3.57
CA ILE A 213 -6.18 7.26 2.23
C ILE A 213 -6.49 5.97 1.45
N ALA A 214 -7.72 5.50 1.57
CA ALA A 214 -8.19 4.30 0.89
C ALA A 214 -9.72 4.30 0.73
N PRO A 215 -10.28 3.57 -0.26
CA PRO A 215 -11.73 3.38 -0.39
C PRO A 215 -12.36 2.62 0.80
N HIS A 216 -11.53 2.01 1.64
CA HIS A 216 -11.91 1.40 2.90
C HIS A 216 -10.72 1.42 3.86
N CYS A 217 -10.96 1.86 5.09
CA CYS A 217 -9.97 1.92 6.17
C CYS A 217 -9.54 0.54 6.70
N LEU A 218 -8.85 -0.24 5.87
CA LEU A 218 -8.40 -1.62 6.13
C LEU A 218 -7.24 -1.68 7.14
N LEU A 219 -6.34 -0.69 7.13
CA LEU A 219 -5.10 -0.70 7.90
C LEU A 219 -5.27 -0.15 9.33
N GLN A 220 -6.45 0.33 9.71
CA GLN A 220 -6.71 0.93 11.03
C GLN A 220 -6.22 0.07 12.20
N ALA A 221 -6.47 -1.24 12.18
CA ALA A 221 -6.04 -2.13 13.26
C ALA A 221 -4.51 -2.27 13.32
N ILE A 222 -3.85 -2.33 12.15
CA ILE A 222 -2.40 -2.40 12.00
C ILE A 222 -1.77 -1.09 12.50
N LEU A 223 -2.28 0.05 12.04
CA LEU A 223 -1.80 1.38 12.41
C LEU A 223 -1.88 1.62 13.92
N ARG A 224 -3.04 1.35 14.54
CA ARG A 224 -3.22 1.53 16.00
C ARG A 224 -2.27 0.64 16.81
N ARG A 225 -2.02 -0.58 16.35
CA ARG A 225 -1.10 -1.50 17.01
C ARG A 225 0.35 -1.04 16.89
N ALA A 226 0.77 -0.64 15.69
CA ALA A 226 2.16 -0.26 15.40
C ALA A 226 2.54 1.09 16.03
N LEU A 227 1.64 2.08 15.99
CA LEU A 227 1.91 3.44 16.45
C LEU A 227 1.58 3.67 17.93
N GLY A 228 0.77 2.78 18.52
CA GLY A 228 0.39 2.84 19.92
C GLY A 228 -0.66 3.92 20.24
N PRO A 229 -0.99 4.08 21.53
CA PRO A 229 -2.17 4.83 21.98
C PRO A 229 -2.04 6.36 21.89
N LYS A 230 -0.83 6.88 21.68
CA LYS A 230 -0.60 8.33 21.55
C LYS A 230 -0.91 8.84 20.13
N ALA A 231 -0.83 7.98 19.12
CA ALA A 231 -1.13 8.33 17.76
C ALA A 231 -2.64 8.32 17.49
N THR A 232 -3.10 9.27 16.68
CA THR A 232 -4.50 9.32 16.25
C THR A 232 -4.62 8.72 14.86
N CYS A 233 -5.29 7.57 14.72
CA CYS A 233 -5.53 6.94 13.42
C CYS A 233 -6.95 7.22 12.93
N LEU A 234 -7.09 7.81 11.74
CA LEU A 234 -8.35 8.14 11.09
C LEU A 234 -8.41 7.49 9.70
N GLY A 235 -9.61 7.16 9.24
CA GLY A 235 -9.84 6.70 7.86
C GLY A 235 -10.85 7.62 7.18
N LEU A 236 -10.70 7.84 5.87
CA LEU A 236 -11.57 8.77 5.14
C LEU A 236 -12.80 8.11 4.51
N MET A 237 -12.76 6.80 4.30
CA MET A 237 -13.88 6.02 3.78
C MET A 237 -13.96 4.65 4.47
N LYS A 238 -15.17 4.12 4.55
CA LYS A 238 -15.44 2.78 5.09
C LYS A 238 -16.42 2.06 4.16
N ARG A 239 -16.11 0.81 3.81
CA ARG A 239 -17.02 -0.05 3.06
C ARG A 239 -18.32 -0.26 3.85
N ASP A 240 -19.43 -0.37 3.13
CA ASP A 240 -20.76 -0.69 3.68
C ASP A 240 -21.29 0.37 4.67
N VAL A 241 -20.76 1.60 4.63
CA VAL A 241 -21.37 2.75 5.30
C VAL A 241 -22.49 3.30 4.42
N ALA A 242 -23.64 3.62 5.03
CA ALA A 242 -24.81 4.10 4.30
C ALA A 242 -24.58 5.46 3.64
N ASP A 243 -23.83 6.35 4.30
CA ASP A 243 -23.53 7.70 3.83
C ASP A 243 -22.01 7.95 3.87
N VAL A 244 -21.38 7.75 2.72
CA VAL A 244 -19.93 7.94 2.53
C VAL A 244 -19.53 9.42 2.68
N PRO A 245 -20.23 10.41 2.07
CA PRO A 245 -19.96 11.82 2.33
C PRO A 245 -20.01 12.20 3.82
N ALA A 246 -21.03 11.76 4.56
CA ALA A 246 -21.12 12.05 5.99
C ALA A 246 -19.97 11.42 6.78
N PHE A 247 -19.54 10.20 6.42
CA PHE A 247 -18.36 9.57 7.02
C PHE A 247 -17.08 10.37 6.77
N PHE A 248 -16.87 10.84 5.54
CA PHE A 248 -15.73 11.68 5.17
C PHE A 248 -15.71 12.99 5.95
N LEU A 249 -16.83 13.72 5.99
CA LEU A 249 -16.97 14.98 6.76
C LEU A 249 -16.76 14.75 8.26
N THR A 250 -17.23 13.63 8.80
CA THR A 250 -16.97 13.24 10.19
C THR A 250 -15.47 13.07 10.45
N SER A 251 -14.74 12.48 9.51
CA SER A 251 -13.28 12.33 9.63
C SER A 251 -12.54 13.66 9.51
N LEU A 252 -13.00 14.60 8.66
CA LEU A 252 -12.48 15.97 8.66
C LEU A 252 -12.75 16.68 9.99
N GLY A 253 -13.95 16.56 10.56
CA GLY A 253 -14.26 17.12 11.87
C GLY A 253 -13.36 16.57 12.98
N LYS A 254 -12.99 15.28 12.91
CA LYS A 254 -12.00 14.68 13.82
C LYS A 254 -10.61 15.26 13.62
N LEU A 255 -10.16 15.44 12.37
CA LEU A 255 -8.88 16.11 12.09
C LEU A 255 -8.83 17.50 12.73
N HIS A 256 -9.90 18.28 12.54
CA HIS A 256 -10.01 19.60 13.14
C HIS A 256 -9.98 19.57 14.68
N ALA A 257 -10.71 18.64 15.30
CA ALA A 257 -10.72 18.47 16.76
C ALA A 257 -9.34 18.07 17.32
N HIS A 258 -8.46 17.49 16.50
CA HIS A 258 -7.07 17.18 16.84
C HIS A 258 -6.08 18.29 16.48
N GLY A 259 -6.56 19.47 16.07
CA GLY A 259 -5.74 20.67 15.86
C GLY A 259 -5.24 20.85 14.43
N VAL A 260 -5.69 20.04 13.47
CA VAL A 260 -5.38 20.26 12.05
C VAL A 260 -6.23 21.43 11.53
N PRO A 261 -5.63 22.52 11.03
CA PRO A 261 -6.38 23.61 10.43
C PRO A 261 -7.08 23.12 9.17
N LEU A 262 -8.34 23.52 8.98
CA LEU A 262 -9.11 23.24 7.76
C LEU A 262 -9.51 24.56 7.11
N GLN A 263 -9.44 24.59 5.78
CA GLN A 263 -9.93 25.66 4.93
C GLN A 263 -11.18 25.14 4.22
N LEU A 264 -12.35 25.40 4.79
CA LEU A 264 -13.64 24.91 4.27
C LEU A 264 -14.47 26.02 3.63
N GLU A 265 -13.86 27.16 3.32
CA GLU A 265 -14.55 28.25 2.63
C GLU A 265 -14.88 27.85 1.17
N PRO A 266 -16.04 28.27 0.63
CA PRO A 266 -16.46 27.96 -0.74
C PRO A 266 -15.54 28.50 -1.84
#